data_AF-A0A242L0P4-F1
#
_entry.id   AF-A0A242L0P4-F1
#
_cell.length_a   1.000
_cell.length_b   1.000
_cell.length_c   1.000
_cell.angle_alpha   90.00
_cell.angle_beta   90.00
_cell.angle_gamma   90.00
#
_symmetry.space_group_name_H-M   'P 1'
#
loop_
_entity.id
_entity.type
_entity.pdbx_description
1 polymer ?
#
loop_
_entity_poly.entity_id
_entity_poly.type
_entity_poly.pdbx_seq_one_letter_code
_entity_poly.pdbx_strand_id
1 'polypeptide(L)' 'MEKNLITKNELDSILIGYVPKRYLTQKEAVRYTGTSAGTLNDWIKKGLRVIIFEENSRPKYDVKDIDEFMEKHKTK' A
#
# COMPACT_ATOMS: atom_id res chain seq x y z
N MET A 1 -12.61 -21.85 18.24
CA MET A 1 -12.57 -20.92 17.09
C MET A 1 -12.16 -21.73 15.87
N GLU A 2 -13.09 -21.98 14.95
CA GLU A 2 -12.77 -22.61 13.66
C GLU A 2 -11.94 -21.63 12.82
N LYS A 3 -10.81 -22.11 12.30
CA LYS A 3 -10.07 -21.38 11.27
C LYS A 3 -10.71 -21.75 9.93
N ASN A 4 -11.49 -20.84 9.36
CA ASN A 4 -11.90 -20.94 7.95
C ASN A 4 -10.65 -20.78 7.08
N LEU A 5 -10.09 -21.91 6.65
CA LEU A 5 -8.95 -21.96 5.74
C LEU A 5 -9.49 -21.94 4.32
N ILE A 6 -9.20 -20.87 3.60
CA ILE A 6 -9.51 -20.74 2.17
C ILE A 6 -8.50 -21.59 1.40
N THR A 7 -8.97 -22.43 0.47
CA THR A 7 -8.09 -23.23 -0.38
C THR A 7 -7.47 -22.37 -1.48
N LYS A 8 -6.32 -22.79 -2.02
CA LYS A 8 -5.63 -22.07 -3.10
C LYS A 8 -6.53 -21.84 -4.32
N ASN A 9 -7.30 -22.85 -4.73
CA ASN A 9 -8.19 -22.76 -5.90
C ASN A 9 -9.34 -21.76 -5.70
N GLU A 10 -9.87 -21.65 -4.47
CA GLU A 10 -10.88 -20.65 -4.13
C GLU A 10 -10.28 -19.25 -4.14
N LEU A 11 -9.06 -19.08 -3.62
CA LEU A 11 -8.34 -17.81 -3.66
C LEU A 11 -8.07 -17.37 -5.11
N ASP A 12 -7.58 -18.28 -5.95
CA ASP A 12 -7.29 -18.02 -7.36
C ASP A 12 -8.56 -17.58 -8.12
N SER A 13 -9.70 -18.22 -7.81
CA SER A 13 -11.01 -17.87 -8.39
C SER A 13 -11.50 -16.49 -7.97
N ILE A 14 -11.24 -16.09 -6.71
CA ILE A 14 -11.57 -14.75 -6.20
C ILE A 14 -10.70 -13.66 -6.85
N LEU A 15 -9.43 -13.99 -7.12
CA LEU A 15 -8.44 -13.03 -7.59
C LEU A 15 -8.39 -12.89 -9.13
N ILE A 16 -9.01 -13.78 -9.90
CA ILE A 16 -8.90 -13.80 -11.37
C ILE A 16 -9.33 -12.50 -12.07
N GLY A 17 -10.21 -11.72 -11.46
CA GLY A 17 -10.65 -10.40 -11.93
C GLY A 17 -10.24 -9.24 -11.02
N TYR A 18 -9.45 -9.49 -9.99
CA TYR A 18 -9.09 -8.47 -9.01
C TYR A 18 -8.03 -7.54 -9.57
N VAL A 19 -8.39 -6.26 -9.73
CA VAL A 19 -7.43 -5.19 -10.02
C VAL A 19 -7.03 -4.54 -8.70
N PRO A 20 -5.76 -4.64 -8.27
CA PRO A 20 -5.30 -4.00 -7.04
C PRO A 20 -5.54 -2.50 -7.09
N LYS A 21 -6.03 -1.95 -5.97
CA LYS A 21 -6.18 -0.50 -5.84
C LYS A 21 -4.79 0.14 -5.96
N ARG A 22 -4.62 0.94 -7.02
CA ARG A 22 -3.38 1.70 -7.24
C ARG A 22 -3.12 2.73 -6.14
N TYR A 23 -4.19 3.36 -5.64
CA TYR A 23 -4.10 4.42 -4.64
C TYR A 23 -4.61 3.94 -3.29
N LEU A 24 -3.72 3.97 -2.31
CA LEU A 24 -3.97 3.50 -0.96
C LEU A 24 -4.25 4.69 -0.02
N THR A 25 -5.13 4.49 0.94
CA THR A 25 -5.17 5.32 2.16
C THR A 25 -3.94 5.04 3.03
N GLN A 26 -3.64 5.90 3.99
CA GLN A 26 -2.53 5.67 4.93
C GLN A 26 -2.64 4.31 5.66
N LYS A 27 -3.86 3.88 6.01
CA LYS A 27 -4.09 2.59 6.66
C LYS A 27 -3.81 1.41 5.71
N GLU A 28 -4.18 1.53 4.45
CA GLU A 28 -3.88 0.52 3.42
C GLU A 28 -2.38 0.50 3.10
N ALA A 29 -1.73 1.66 3.00
CA ALA A 29 -0.29 1.78 2.77
C ALA A 29 0.52 1.15 3.91
N VAL A 30 0.14 1.38 5.17
CA VAL A 30 0.73 0.72 6.35
C VAL A 30 0.66 -0.80 6.23
N ARG A 31 -0.48 -1.34 5.79
CA ARG A 31 -0.65 -2.78 5.59
C ARG A 31 0.18 -3.30 4.42
N TYR A 32 0.25 -2.53 3.34
CA TYR A 32 1.02 -2.87 2.14
C TYR A 32 2.52 -2.94 2.43
N THR A 33 3.06 -1.95 3.15
CA THR A 33 4.50 -1.86 3.43
C THR A 33 4.93 -2.63 4.68
N GLY A 34 3.99 -3.01 5.55
CA GLY A 34 4.29 -3.62 6.84
C GLY A 34 4.94 -2.65 7.84
N THR A 35 4.80 -1.33 7.65
CA THR A 35 5.44 -0.30 8.48
C THR A 35 4.44 0.48 9.35
N SER A 36 4.91 1.37 10.22
CA SER A 36 4.03 2.27 10.97
C SER A 36 3.59 3.49 10.14
N ALA A 37 2.51 4.16 10.56
CA ALA A 37 2.09 5.43 9.95
C ALA A 37 3.14 6.54 10.15
N GLY A 38 3.85 6.54 11.27
CA GLY A 38 4.97 7.45 11.53
C GLY A 38 6.10 7.26 10.51
N THR A 39 6.44 6.01 10.22
CA THR A 39 7.44 5.66 9.20
C THR A 39 7.04 6.19 7.82
N LEU A 40 5.78 6.02 7.41
CA LEU A 40 5.29 6.58 6.14
C LEU A 40 5.38 8.11 6.12
N ASN A 41 5.05 8.79 7.23
CA ASN A 41 5.18 10.25 7.31
C ASN A 41 6.66 10.68 7.18
N ASP A 42 7.58 9.92 7.75
CA ASP A 42 9.01 10.18 7.57
C ASP A 42 9.48 9.90 6.14
N TRP A 43 8.91 8.93 5.45
CA TRP A 43 9.17 8.70 4.03
C TRP A 43 8.68 9.86 3.18
N ILE A 44 7.51 10.44 3.48
CA ILE A 44 7.01 11.65 2.80
C ILE A 44 7.99 12.81 2.96
N LYS A 45 8.49 13.05 4.19
CA LYS A 45 9.53 14.07 4.44
C LYS A 45 10.82 13.80 3.67
N LYS A 46 11.13 12.54 3.39
CA LYS A 46 12.28 12.08 2.59
C LYS A 46 12.02 12.06 1.08
N GLY A 47 10.83 12.47 0.62
CA GLY A 47 10.50 12.61 -0.79
C GLY A 47 9.58 11.53 -1.37
N LEU A 48 8.94 10.69 -0.55
CA LEU A 48 7.84 9.85 -1.02
C LEU A 48 6.68 10.73 -1.49
N ARG A 49 6.29 10.58 -2.75
CA ARG A 49 5.18 11.32 -3.35
C ARG A 49 3.84 10.83 -2.80
N VAL A 50 2.93 11.78 -2.60
CA VAL A 50 1.52 11.51 -2.27
C VAL A 50 0.63 12.31 -3.21
N ILE A 51 -0.56 11.77 -3.47
CA ILE A 51 -1.55 12.38 -4.35
C ILE A 51 -2.68 12.96 -3.49
N ILE A 52 -3.03 14.21 -3.73
CA ILE A 52 -4.18 14.89 -3.15
C ILE A 52 -5.15 15.13 -4.31
N PHE A 53 -6.31 14.45 -4.30
CA PHE A 53 -7.27 14.52 -5.41
C PHE A 53 -8.10 15.81 -5.39
N GLU A 54 -8.35 16.35 -4.20
CA GLU A 54 -9.10 17.59 -3.95
C GLU A 54 -8.44 18.36 -2.80
N GLU A 55 -8.55 19.70 -2.76
CA GLU A 55 -7.83 20.56 -1.79
C GLU A 55 -8.02 20.16 -0.31
N ASN A 56 -9.16 19.57 0.06
CA ASN A 56 -9.46 19.15 1.44
C ASN A 56 -9.39 17.63 1.65
N SER A 57 -8.95 16.88 0.63
CA SER A 57 -8.90 15.42 0.69
C SER A 57 -7.67 14.91 1.45
N ARG A 58 -7.83 13.76 2.12
CA ARG A 58 -6.70 13.05 2.73
C ARG A 58 -5.76 12.55 1.64
N PRO A 59 -4.42 12.63 1.84
CA PRO A 59 -3.45 12.16 0.87
C PRO A 59 -3.63 10.66 0.60
N LYS A 60 -3.37 10.31 -0.66
CA LYS A 60 -3.36 8.93 -1.17
C LYS A 60 -1.94 8.56 -1.57
N TYR A 61 -1.61 7.29 -1.38
CA TYR A 61 -0.29 6.73 -1.67
C TYR A 61 -0.39 5.87 -2.93
N ASP A 62 0.35 6.20 -3.98
CA ASP A 62 0.45 5.33 -5.17
C ASP A 62 1.39 4.16 -4.84
N VAL A 63 0.94 2.93 -5.09
CA VAL A 63 1.74 1.72 -4.92
C VAL A 63 3.06 1.79 -5.69
N LYS A 64 3.05 2.33 -6.92
CA LYS A 64 4.26 2.46 -7.74
C LYS A 64 5.28 3.42 -7.12
N ASP A 65 4.81 4.53 -6.56
CA ASP A 65 5.68 5.50 -5.89
C ASP A 65 6.29 4.92 -4.62
N ILE A 66 5.52 4.12 -3.87
CA ILE A 66 6.04 3.38 -2.70
C ILE A 66 7.13 2.41 -3.14
N ASP A 67 6.88 1.58 -4.15
CA ASP A 67 7.85 0.59 -4.62
C ASP A 67 9.13 1.26 -5.14
N GLU A 68 9.00 2.31 -5.96
CA GLU A 68 10.14 3.11 -6.44
C GLU A 68 10.93 3.75 -5.29
N PHE A 69 10.23 4.28 -4.27
CA PHE A 69 10.87 4.86 -3.10
C PHE A 69 11.64 3.80 -2.33
N MET A 70 11.04 2.64 -2.07
CA MET A 70 11.69 1.54 -1.36
C MET A 70 12.92 1.06 -2.14
N GLU A 71 12.81 0.86 -3.46
CA GLU A 71 13.93 0.43 -4.31
C GLU A 71 15.13 1.37 -4.20
N LYS A 72 14.90 2.69 -4.25
CA LYS A 72 15.94 3.72 -4.12
C LYS A 72 16.61 3.74 -2.73
N HIS A 73 15.91 3.29 -1.70
CA HIS A 73 16.36 3.31 -0.32
C HIS A 73 16.77 1.93 0.21
N LYS A 74 16.81 0.89 -0.64
CA LYS A 74 17.37 -0.41 -0.29
C LYS A 74 18.86 -0.24 -0.01
N THR A 75 19.28 -0.50 1.23
CA THR A 75 20.69 -0.71 1.55
C THR A 75 21.08 -2.15 1.20
N LYS A 76 22.29 -2.27 0.64
CA LYS A 76 22.89 -3.52 0.16
C LYS A 76 23.32 -4.44 1.30
#